data_AF-A0A2G6DB14-F1
#
_entry.id   AF-A0A2G6DB14-F1
#
_cell.length_a   1.000
_cell.length_b   1.000
_cell.length_c   1.000
_cell.angle_alpha   90.00
_cell.angle_beta   90.00
_cell.angle_gamma   90.00
#
_symmetry.space_group_name_H-M   'P 1'
#
loop_
_entity.id
_entity.type
_entity.pdbx_description
1 polymer ?
#
loop_
_entity_poly.entity_id
_entity_poly.type
_entity_poly.pdbx_seq_one_letter_code
_entity_poly.pdbx_strand_id
1 'polypeptide(L)'
;MQILGHDLIAYKPLHSVSSIEEISQSPEENTLLFEYKPELIKYAKNHNKSFALHIFNQEEAIIGNGSGAKILICPLKIAQKVQEIAEYYLFDAKVAILINSEEEISLAIAKKVDMAILPDAII
;
A
#
# COMPACT_ATOMS: atom_id res chain seq x y z
N MET A 1 6.86 -3.75 12.33
CA MET A 1 6.43 -2.47 11.71
C MET A 1 7.57 -1.93 10.86
N GLN A 2 7.27 -1.39 9.67
CA GLN A 2 8.19 -0.69 8.76
C GLN A 2 7.77 0.78 8.62
N ILE A 3 8.70 1.64 8.24
CA ILE A 3 8.43 3.07 7.97
C ILE A 3 9.02 3.39 6.59
N LEU A 4 8.21 4.01 5.73
CA LEU A 4 8.63 4.51 4.42
C LEU A 4 8.60 6.05 4.44
N GLY A 5 9.57 6.68 3.78
CA GLY A 5 9.63 8.15 3.66
C GLY A 5 10.39 8.85 4.79
N HIS A 6 11.05 8.14 5.69
CA HIS A 6 11.83 8.73 6.77
C HIS A 6 13.31 8.85 6.38
N ASP A 7 13.93 10.02 6.57
CA ASP A 7 15.30 10.32 6.13
C ASP A 7 16.38 9.35 6.64
N LEU A 8 16.20 8.82 7.86
CA LEU A 8 17.14 7.85 8.46
C LEU A 8 16.97 6.40 7.98
N ILE A 9 15.92 6.08 7.23
CA ILE A 9 15.57 4.70 6.87
C ILE A 9 15.56 4.60 5.35
N ALA A 10 16.44 3.79 4.76
CA ALA A 10 16.42 3.58 3.32
C ALA A 10 15.09 2.96 2.86
N TYR A 11 14.47 3.55 1.84
CA TYR A 11 13.22 3.07 1.27
C TYR A 11 13.24 3.15 -0.27
N LYS A 12 12.33 2.40 -0.90
CA LYS A 12 11.98 2.58 -2.30
C LYS A 12 10.70 3.42 -2.38
N PRO A 13 10.64 4.48 -3.20
CA PRO A 13 9.44 5.28 -3.35
C PRO A 13 8.29 4.47 -3.94
N LEU A 14 7.07 4.89 -3.61
CA LEU A 14 5.84 4.48 -4.28
C LEU A 14 5.54 5.49 -5.37
N HIS A 15 5.35 5.02 -6.60
CA HIS A 15 5.09 5.87 -7.76
C HIS A 15 3.60 5.99 -7.98
N SER A 16 3.04 7.18 -7.74
CA SER A 16 1.63 7.42 -7.94
C SER A 16 1.28 7.34 -9.42
N VAL A 17 0.27 6.52 -9.75
CA VAL A 17 -0.25 6.38 -11.11
C VAL A 17 -1.77 6.35 -11.09
N SER A 18 -2.38 6.75 -12.20
CA SER A 18 -3.84 6.88 -12.30
C SER A 18 -4.44 6.23 -13.55
N SER A 19 -3.59 5.77 -14.47
CA SER A 19 -3.99 5.24 -15.79
C SER A 19 -3.19 4.02 -16.22
N ILE A 20 -3.71 3.25 -17.19
CA ILE A 20 -3.00 2.10 -17.77
C ILE A 20 -1.76 2.57 -18.51
N GLU A 21 -1.84 3.71 -19.17
CA GLU A 21 -0.75 4.34 -19.90
C GLU A 21 0.44 4.62 -18.97
N GLU A 22 0.19 5.22 -17.80
CA GLU A 22 1.22 5.46 -16.78
C GLU A 22 1.81 4.15 -16.24
N ILE A 23 0.98 3.14 -15.98
CA ILE A 23 1.46 1.81 -15.54
C ILE A 23 2.37 1.18 -16.61
N SER A 24 2.01 1.30 -17.89
CA SER A 24 2.75 0.71 -19.00
C SER A 24 4.13 1.34 -19.19
N GLN A 25 4.22 2.67 -18.97
CA GLN A 25 5.44 3.45 -19.13
C GLN A 25 6.34 3.42 -17.89
N SER A 26 5.81 2.95 -16.76
CA SER A 26 6.56 2.90 -15.50
C SER A 26 7.67 1.84 -15.54
N PRO A 27 8.89 2.15 -15.06
CA PRO A 27 9.96 1.18 -14.86
C PRO A 27 9.53 -0.06 -14.05
N GLU A 28 10.16 -1.21 -14.29
CA GLU A 28 9.80 -2.48 -13.64
C GLU A 28 10.16 -2.53 -12.14
N GLU A 29 11.22 -1.82 -11.77
CA GLU A 29 11.71 -1.71 -10.40
C GLU A 29 10.82 -0.87 -9.48
N ASN A 30 9.91 -0.08 -10.06
CA ASN A 30 9.01 0.80 -9.34
C ASN A 30 7.88 0.00 -8.68
N THR A 31 7.47 0.42 -7.48
CA THR A 31 6.20 -0.03 -6.90
C THR A 31 5.15 1.03 -7.19
N LEU A 32 4.18 0.69 -8.02
CA LEU A 32 3.15 1.61 -8.48
C LEU A 32 2.05 1.73 -7.43
N LEU A 33 1.63 2.94 -7.10
CA LEU A 33 0.56 3.22 -6.15
C LEU A 33 -0.64 3.78 -6.88
N PHE A 34 -1.81 3.15 -6.70
CA PHE A 34 -3.06 3.62 -7.26
C PHE A 34 -4.25 3.21 -6.39
N GLU A 35 -5.39 3.86 -6.60
CA GLU A 35 -6.65 3.46 -5.97
C GLU A 35 -7.13 2.11 -6.48
N TYR A 36 -7.86 1.38 -5.64
CA TYR A 36 -8.50 0.13 -6.04
C TYR A 36 -9.40 0.35 -7.27
N LYS A 37 -8.89 -0.09 -8.43
CA LYS A 37 -9.56 -0.04 -9.73
C LYS A 37 -9.32 -1.37 -10.46
N PRO A 38 -10.35 -2.21 -10.67
CA PRO A 38 -10.19 -3.55 -11.23
C PRO A 38 -9.42 -3.60 -12.54
N GLU A 39 -9.58 -2.59 -13.40
CA GLU A 39 -8.87 -2.45 -14.67
C GLU A 39 -7.36 -2.23 -14.50
N LEU A 40 -6.95 -1.37 -13.56
CA LEU A 40 -5.54 -1.11 -13.27
C LEU A 40 -4.89 -2.32 -12.61
N ILE A 41 -5.59 -2.96 -11.65
CA ILE A 41 -5.12 -4.16 -10.96
C ILE A 41 -4.88 -5.30 -11.98
N LYS A 42 -5.85 -5.55 -12.86
CA LYS A 42 -5.72 -6.58 -13.91
C LYS A 42 -4.54 -6.30 -14.83
N TYR A 43 -4.38 -5.05 -15.26
CA TYR A 43 -3.28 -4.68 -16.14
C TYR A 43 -1.91 -4.87 -15.45
N ALA A 44 -1.75 -4.32 -14.23
CA ALA A 44 -0.52 -4.45 -13.45
C ALA A 44 -0.16 -5.91 -13.20
N LYS A 45 -1.13 -6.73 -12.78
CA LYS A 45 -0.95 -8.16 -12.55
C LYS A 45 -0.52 -8.91 -13.81
N ASN A 46 -1.21 -8.69 -14.94
CA ASN A 46 -0.92 -9.39 -16.19
C ASN A 46 0.45 -9.05 -16.78
N HIS A 47 1.01 -7.89 -16.42
CA HIS A 47 2.33 -7.43 -16.85
C HIS A 47 3.39 -7.53 -15.73
N ASN A 48 3.11 -8.28 -14.66
CA ASN A 48 4.02 -8.49 -13.52
C ASN A 48 4.56 -7.19 -12.89
N LYS A 49 3.80 -6.10 -12.94
CA LYS A 49 4.17 -4.84 -12.28
C LYS A 49 4.01 -4.99 -10.77
N SER A 50 4.97 -4.47 -9.99
CA SER A 50 4.83 -4.35 -8.53
C SER A 50 3.87 -3.21 -8.20
N PHE A 51 2.90 -3.43 -7.32
CA PHE A 51 1.93 -2.40 -6.97
C PHE A 51 1.49 -2.41 -5.52
N ALA A 52 1.05 -1.24 -5.07
CA ALA A 52 0.40 -0.93 -3.82
C ALA A 52 -0.99 -0.34 -4.10
N LEU A 53 -1.94 -0.55 -3.21
CA LEU A 53 -3.32 -0.10 -3.40
C LEU A 53 -3.75 0.83 -2.28
N HIS A 54 -4.38 1.95 -2.64
CA HIS A 54 -5.34 2.60 -1.75
C HIS A 54 -6.64 1.79 -1.73
N ILE A 55 -7.03 1.35 -0.52
CA ILE A 55 -8.25 0.58 -0.28
C ILE A 55 -9.16 1.30 0.73
N PHE A 56 -10.46 1.06 0.65
CA PHE A 56 -11.46 1.77 1.45
C PHE A 56 -12.38 0.85 2.26
N ASN A 57 -12.30 -0.47 2.06
CA ASN A 57 -13.07 -1.48 2.79
C ASN A 57 -12.31 -2.83 2.90
N GLN A 58 -12.90 -3.81 3.58
CA GLN A 58 -12.25 -5.09 3.86
C GLN A 58 -12.26 -6.02 2.63
N GLU A 59 -13.28 -5.90 1.79
CA GLU A 59 -13.44 -6.66 0.56
C GLU A 59 -12.31 -6.33 -0.42
N GLU A 60 -12.01 -5.04 -0.58
CA GLU A 60 -10.86 -4.55 -1.35
C GLU A 60 -9.52 -5.02 -0.77
N ALA A 61 -9.40 -5.14 0.55
CA ALA A 61 -8.19 -5.67 1.18
C ALA A 61 -7.95 -7.15 0.80
N ILE A 62 -9.00 -7.98 0.90
CA ILE A 62 -8.94 -9.40 0.54
C ILE A 62 -8.63 -9.57 -0.95
N ILE A 63 -9.34 -8.84 -1.81
CA ILE A 63 -9.13 -8.92 -3.26
C ILE A 63 -7.76 -8.35 -3.65
N GLY A 64 -7.34 -7.25 -3.05
CA GLY A 64 -6.05 -6.61 -3.29
C GLY A 64 -4.89 -7.54 -2.95
N ASN A 65 -4.92 -8.15 -1.76
CA ASN A 65 -3.96 -9.18 -1.37
C ASN A 65 -3.95 -10.36 -2.35
N GLY A 66 -5.11 -10.95 -2.64
CA GLY A 66 -5.23 -12.07 -3.59
C GLY A 66 -4.85 -11.72 -5.04
N SER A 67 -4.80 -10.43 -5.37
CA SER A 67 -4.36 -9.93 -6.67
C SER A 67 -2.86 -9.67 -6.75
N GLY A 68 -2.14 -9.78 -5.62
CA GLY A 68 -0.69 -9.65 -5.54
C GLY A 68 -0.19 -8.25 -5.13
N ALA A 69 -1.06 -7.39 -4.58
CA ALA A 69 -0.62 -6.12 -4.02
C ALA A 69 0.46 -6.34 -2.95
N LYS A 70 1.51 -5.51 -2.95
CA LYS A 70 2.59 -5.58 -1.95
C LYS A 70 2.25 -4.80 -0.68
N ILE A 71 1.47 -3.73 -0.83
CA ILE A 71 1.06 -2.84 0.25
C ILE A 71 -0.42 -2.49 0.06
N LEU A 72 -1.19 -2.55 1.15
CA LEU A 72 -2.58 -2.11 1.23
C LEU A 72 -2.64 -0.88 2.13
N ILE A 73 -2.74 0.31 1.52
CA ILE A 73 -2.83 1.58 2.23
C ILE A 73 -4.30 1.86 2.52
N CYS A 74 -4.67 1.94 3.80
CA CYS A 74 -6.06 2.03 4.23
C CYS A 74 -6.31 3.27 5.11
N PRO A 75 -7.54 3.79 5.15
CA PRO A 75 -7.94 4.80 6.11
C PRO A 75 -7.78 4.32 7.55
N LEU A 76 -7.32 5.21 8.43
CA LEU A 76 -7.10 4.94 9.86
C LEU A 76 -8.31 4.27 10.54
N LYS A 77 -9.53 4.62 10.11
CA LYS A 77 -10.81 4.08 10.63
C LYS A 77 -10.97 2.57 10.44
N ILE A 78 -10.37 1.98 9.38
CA ILE A 78 -10.48 0.54 9.08
C ILE A 78 -9.16 -0.20 9.30
N ALA A 79 -8.06 0.52 9.51
CA ALA A 79 -6.72 -0.03 9.53
C ALA A 79 -6.52 -1.21 10.49
N GLN A 80 -6.98 -1.08 11.73
CA GLN A 80 -6.88 -2.16 12.71
C GLN A 80 -7.65 -3.41 12.27
N LYS A 81 -8.85 -3.24 11.72
CA LYS A 81 -9.67 -4.38 11.27
C LYS A 81 -9.06 -5.06 10.05
N VAL A 82 -8.49 -4.29 9.12
CA VAL A 82 -7.77 -4.84 7.97
C VAL A 82 -6.51 -5.60 8.42
N GLN A 83 -5.77 -5.09 9.41
CA GLN A 83 -4.63 -5.79 10.01
C GLN A 83 -5.05 -7.11 10.66
N GLU A 84 -6.13 -7.14 11.44
CA GLU A 84 -6.64 -8.36 12.07
C GLU A 84 -7.00 -9.43 11.01
N ILE A 85 -7.60 -9.03 9.89
CA ILE A 85 -7.87 -9.91 8.74
C ILE A 85 -6.57 -10.40 8.11
N ALA A 86 -5.61 -9.49 7.89
CA ALA A 86 -4.32 -9.82 7.29
C ALA A 86 -3.53 -10.84 8.13
N GLU A 87 -3.54 -10.70 9.45
CA GLU A 87 -2.92 -11.65 10.38
C GLU A 87 -3.65 -12.99 10.40
N TYR A 88 -4.98 -12.99 10.44
CA TYR A 88 -5.78 -14.21 10.49
C TYR A 88 -5.64 -15.05 9.20
N TYR A 89 -5.64 -14.39 8.04
CA TYR A 89 -5.55 -15.03 6.73
C TYR A 89 -4.13 -15.07 6.15
N LEU A 90 -3.12 -14.62 6.91
CA LEU A 90 -1.71 -14.62 6.52
C LEU A 90 -1.49 -13.93 5.16
N PHE A 91 -1.92 -12.67 5.05
CA PHE A 91 -1.71 -11.87 3.84
C PHE A 91 -0.22 -11.76 3.49
N ASP A 92 0.06 -11.83 2.18
CA ASP A 92 1.38 -11.52 1.64
C ASP A 92 1.61 -9.99 1.60
N ALA A 93 0.53 -9.23 1.44
CA ALA A 93 0.54 -7.78 1.43
C ALA A 93 0.72 -7.21 2.84
N LYS A 94 1.46 -6.10 2.96
CA LYS A 94 1.54 -5.34 4.21
C LYS A 94 0.40 -4.34 4.34
N VAL A 95 -0.19 -4.25 5.53
CA VAL A 95 -1.21 -3.22 5.81
C VAL A 95 -0.51 -1.93 6.24
N ALA A 96 -0.88 -0.82 5.62
CA ALA A 96 -0.26 0.47 5.85
C ALA A 96 -1.29 1.58 6.10
N ILE A 97 -0.84 2.62 6.80
CA ILE A 97 -1.53 3.92 6.86
C ILE A 97 -0.59 5.03 6.36
N LEU A 98 -1.19 6.09 5.81
CA LEU A 98 -0.47 7.35 5.60
C LEU A 98 -0.42 8.13 6.92
N ILE A 99 0.72 8.75 7.17
CA ILE A 99 0.96 9.67 8.28
C ILE A 99 1.59 10.96 7.73
N ASN A 100 1.37 12.10 8.39
CA ASN A 100 1.89 13.38 7.94
C ASN A 100 3.29 13.70 8.49
N SER A 101 3.64 13.14 9.65
CA SER A 101 4.91 13.39 10.34
C SER A 101 5.28 12.22 11.26
N GLU A 102 6.53 12.21 11.73
CA GLU A 102 7.04 11.19 12.67
C GLU A 102 6.20 11.10 13.97
N GLU A 103 5.64 12.21 14.43
CA GLU A 103 4.79 12.26 15.64
C GLU A 103 3.53 11.36 15.51
N GLU A 104 3.04 11.17 14.29
CA GLU A 104 1.89 10.33 13.98
C GLU A 104 2.23 8.84 13.90
N ILE A 105 3.49 8.42 14.03
CA ILE A 105 3.86 6.98 14.12
C ILE A 105 3.08 6.27 15.23
N SER A 106 2.78 6.99 16.31
CA SER A 106 1.93 6.51 17.41
C SER A 106 0.56 5.99 16.93
N LEU A 107 0.00 6.53 15.84
CA LEU A 107 -1.24 6.06 15.23
C LEU A 107 -1.07 4.67 14.61
N ALA A 108 0.04 4.43 13.91
CA ALA A 108 0.36 3.14 13.32
C ALA A 108 0.54 2.06 14.40
N ILE A 109 1.26 2.41 15.48
CA ILE A 109 1.44 1.54 16.66
C ILE A 109 0.09 1.21 17.29
N ALA A 110 -0.77 2.22 17.51
CA ALA A 110 -2.10 2.03 18.10
C ALA A 110 -3.01 1.13 17.25
N LYS A 111 -2.88 1.19 15.92
CA LYS A 111 -3.61 0.32 14.98
C LYS A 111 -2.94 -1.02 14.71
N LYS A 112 -1.72 -1.22 15.22
CA LYS A 112 -0.89 -2.41 15.03
C LYS A 112 -0.59 -2.73 13.56
N VAL A 113 -0.63 -1.74 12.68
CA VAL A 113 -0.40 -1.97 11.25
C VAL A 113 1.06 -2.31 10.96
N ASP A 114 1.29 -3.04 9.87
CA ASP A 114 2.63 -3.42 9.44
C ASP A 114 3.52 -2.24 9.06
N MET A 115 2.93 -1.14 8.58
CA MET A 115 3.67 -0.04 7.95
C MET A 115 3.05 1.34 8.17
N ALA A 116 3.91 2.34 8.37
CA ALA A 116 3.55 3.77 8.29
C ALA A 116 4.27 4.41 7.10
N ILE A 117 3.58 5.26 6.34
CA ILE A 117 4.10 5.88 5.12
C ILE A 117 4.00 7.40 5.25
N LEU A 118 5.15 8.07 5.21
CA LEU A 118 5.26 9.53 5.16
C LEU A 118 5.07 10.04 3.72
N PRO A 119 4.71 11.32 3.53
CA PRO A 119 4.46 11.88 2.20
C PRO A 119 5.67 11.77 1.26
N ASP A 120 6.89 11.90 1.81
CA ASP A 120 8.14 11.82 1.04
C ASP A 120 8.36 10.44 0.39
N ALA A 121 7.64 9.41 0.83
CA ALA A 121 7.68 8.09 0.23
C ALA A 121 6.94 7.99 -1.11
N ILE A 122 6.12 8.99 -1.47
CA ILE A 122 5.23 8.94 -2.63
C ILE A 122 5.66 10.02 -3.63
N ILE A 123 5.90 9.60 -4.88
CA ILE A 123 6.36 10.46 -5.98
C ILE A 123 5.54 10.29 -7.25
#